data_AF-A0A182KA33-F1
#
_entry.id   AF-A0A182KA33-F1
#
_cell.length_a   1.000
_cell.length_b   1.000
_cell.length_c   1.000
_cell.angle_alpha   90.00
_cell.angle_beta   90.00
_cell.angle_gamma   90.00
#
_symmetry.space_group_name_H-M   'P 1'
#
loop_
_entity.id
_entity.type
_entity.pdbx_description
1 polymer ?
#
loop_
_entity_poly.entity_id
_entity_poly.type
_entity_poly.pdbx_seq_one_letter_code
_entity_poly.pdbx_strand_id
1 'polypeptide(L)'
;MPRLFEFPAYQFRFVRYCGVVKQPSLWNSVRFWYSFLLLCSFTPLHVWYLAKTPATDLVVTCEEIMLLQLNCVTVLKFNQFVTYRTGMFELVEAFERIQKSVRIEEFPRFVKCNEIHAKLLKAYAIGTIIVLMLYELNAIVASVALSLQQNDFCFVAPFSSPFDYQHPIVFAVVFVYNFDAMLITALMTITIDTYYSEMASNLTIHFDLVGERFAKLDLSAYDAFANRELRNIITYHSDVLSLAQKMVQLFQKSTFYLLLLVSTILCLLGYEFVMVSNIYKRMQVAILACIMIGQAAIYTYHGSAICAKQIYFCLMRAQKPIIMKSGFIEASLPTLKKILSSSASYITMLMSLEPEGGN
;
A
#
# COMPACT_ATOMS: atom_id res chain seq x y z
N MET A 1 -10.24 27.26 -12.45
CA MET A 1 -10.39 26.13 -13.41
C MET A 1 -9.09 25.39 -13.82
N PRO A 2 -7.84 25.87 -13.65
CA PRO A 2 -6.65 25.11 -14.11
C PRO A 2 -6.30 23.84 -13.31
N ARG A 3 -6.76 23.72 -12.05
CA ARG A 3 -6.44 22.57 -11.17
C ARG A 3 -7.24 21.29 -11.48
N LEU A 4 -8.12 21.31 -12.49
CA LEU A 4 -9.07 20.24 -12.81
C LEU A 4 -8.57 19.22 -13.84
N PHE A 5 -7.41 19.44 -14.47
CA PHE A 5 -6.89 18.59 -15.55
C PHE A 5 -5.86 17.55 -15.12
N GLU A 6 -5.37 17.58 -13.88
CA GLU A 6 -4.55 16.48 -13.37
C GLU A 6 -5.51 15.45 -12.76
N PHE A 7 -6.03 14.55 -13.60
CA PHE A 7 -6.64 13.32 -13.13
C PHE A 7 -5.80 12.13 -13.66
N PRO A 8 -5.35 11.20 -12.80
CA PRO A 8 -5.31 11.31 -11.34
C PRO A 8 -4.47 12.53 -10.89
N ALA A 9 -4.87 13.16 -9.79
CA ALA A 9 -4.25 14.39 -9.28
C ALA A 9 -2.79 14.18 -8.84
N TYR A 10 -2.40 12.93 -8.61
CA TYR A 10 -1.06 12.55 -8.13
C TYR A 10 -0.29 11.65 -9.10
N GLN A 11 -0.58 11.75 -10.41
CA GLN A 11 0.06 11.06 -11.55
C GLN A 11 1.42 10.39 -11.27
N PHE A 12 1.41 9.16 -10.72
CA PHE A 12 2.59 8.30 -10.53
C PHE A 12 3.87 9.03 -10.05
N ARG A 13 3.76 10.16 -9.34
CA ARG A 13 4.89 11.12 -9.20
C ARG A 13 6.09 10.48 -8.52
N PHE A 14 5.83 9.69 -7.49
CA PHE A 14 6.85 8.96 -6.74
C PHE A 14 7.35 7.72 -7.50
N VAL A 15 6.51 7.04 -8.30
CA VAL A 15 6.92 5.93 -9.17
C VAL A 15 7.84 6.39 -10.33
N ARG A 16 7.78 7.66 -10.72
CA ARG A 16 8.78 8.24 -11.64
C ARG A 16 10.19 8.21 -11.05
N TYR A 17 10.34 8.31 -9.73
CA TYR A 17 11.64 8.20 -9.06
C TYR A 17 12.26 6.80 -9.23
N CYS A 18 11.42 5.77 -9.34
CA CYS A 18 11.83 4.40 -9.64
C CYS A 18 12.03 4.15 -11.15
N GLY A 19 12.12 5.21 -11.96
CA GLY A 19 12.36 5.13 -13.40
C GLY A 19 11.13 4.74 -14.23
N VAL A 20 9.95 4.66 -13.61
CA VAL A 20 8.75 4.22 -14.32
C VAL A 20 7.93 5.41 -14.82
N VAL A 21 7.94 5.59 -16.13
CA VAL A 21 7.31 6.72 -16.84
C VAL A 21 6.53 6.21 -18.04
N LYS A 22 5.56 6.99 -18.56
CA LYS A 22 4.78 6.60 -19.74
C LYS A 22 5.68 6.39 -20.98
N GLN A 23 6.65 7.27 -21.18
CA GLN A 23 7.66 7.18 -22.24
C GLN A 23 9.06 7.10 -21.62
N PRO A 24 9.76 5.95 -21.72
CA PRO A 24 11.05 5.76 -21.06
C PRO A 24 12.15 6.57 -21.76
N SER A 25 12.92 7.32 -20.97
CA SER A 25 14.23 7.85 -21.38
C SER A 25 15.32 6.86 -20.96
N LEU A 26 16.54 6.99 -21.50
CA LEU A 26 17.67 6.16 -21.10
C LEU A 26 17.92 6.22 -19.59
N TRP A 27 17.86 7.41 -19.00
CA TRP A 27 18.01 7.62 -17.55
C TRP A 27 16.96 6.86 -16.75
N ASN A 28 15.69 6.93 -17.19
CA ASN A 28 14.58 6.25 -16.53
C ASN A 28 14.73 4.73 -16.64
N SER A 29 15.19 4.21 -17.77
CA SER A 29 15.50 2.78 -17.93
C SER A 29 16.61 2.32 -17.00
N VAL A 30 17.70 3.09 -16.86
CA VAL A 30 18.79 2.77 -15.93
C VAL A 30 18.27 2.77 -14.49
N ARG A 31 17.49 3.78 -14.10
CA ARG A 31 16.94 3.87 -12.74
C ARG A 31 15.96 2.73 -12.44
N PHE A 32 15.15 2.35 -13.43
CA PHE A 32 14.25 1.20 -13.34
C PHE A 32 15.00 -0.11 -13.08
N TRP A 33 16.04 -0.39 -13.86
CA TRP A 33 16.87 -1.59 -13.66
C TRP A 33 17.59 -1.55 -12.31
N TYR A 34 18.10 -0.39 -11.90
CA TYR A 34 18.67 -0.21 -10.58
C TYR A 34 17.65 -0.53 -9.47
N SER A 35 16.43 0.02 -9.51
CA SER A 35 15.40 -0.26 -8.51
C SER A 35 14.99 -1.73 -8.51
N PHE A 36 14.90 -2.38 -9.67
CA PHE A 36 14.62 -3.80 -9.78
C PHE A 36 15.72 -4.64 -9.14
N LEU A 37 16.98 -4.39 -9.49
CA LEU A 37 18.13 -5.11 -8.92
C LEU A 37 18.24 -4.90 -7.41
N LEU A 38 17.95 -3.69 -6.92
CA LEU A 38 17.97 -3.39 -5.50
C LEU A 38 16.91 -4.19 -4.73
N LEU A 39 15.65 -4.14 -5.18
CA LEU A 39 14.55 -4.88 -4.54
C LEU A 39 14.75 -6.40 -4.63
N CYS A 40 15.26 -6.90 -5.75
CA CYS A 40 15.50 -8.33 -5.94
C CYS A 40 16.75 -8.85 -5.21
N SER A 41 17.75 -8.01 -4.93
CA SER A 41 18.94 -8.41 -4.16
C SER A 41 18.71 -8.40 -2.65
N PHE A 42 17.79 -7.56 -2.16
CA PHE A 42 17.50 -7.42 -0.73
C PHE A 42 17.05 -8.74 -0.10
N THR A 43 16.03 -9.39 -0.67
CA THR A 43 15.52 -10.67 -0.17
C THR A 43 16.59 -11.76 -0.05
N PRO A 44 17.36 -12.10 -1.10
CA PRO A 44 18.43 -13.08 -1.01
C PRO A 44 19.50 -12.77 0.03
N LEU A 45 19.88 -11.49 0.20
CA LEU A 45 20.87 -11.09 1.20
C LEU A 45 20.39 -11.35 2.63
N HIS A 46 19.13 -11.02 2.92
CA HIS A 46 18.50 -11.28 4.21
C HIS A 46 18.30 -12.78 4.48
N VAL A 47 17.89 -13.55 3.46
CA VAL A 47 17.80 -15.02 3.56
C VAL A 47 19.18 -15.62 3.83
N TRP A 48 20.23 -15.12 3.18
CA TRP A 48 21.60 -15.56 3.44
C TRP A 48 22.04 -15.20 4.86
N TYR A 49 21.73 -13.99 5.33
CA TYR A 49 22.00 -13.59 6.71
C TYR A 49 21.36 -14.55 7.72
N LEU A 50 20.07 -14.87 7.54
CA LEU A 50 19.34 -15.83 8.37
C LEU A 50 19.92 -17.25 8.29
N ALA A 51 20.39 -17.67 7.11
CA ALA A 51 21.01 -18.99 6.94
C ALA A 51 22.38 -19.09 7.64
N LYS A 52 23.12 -17.99 7.72
CA LYS A 52 24.47 -17.94 8.32
C LYS A 52 24.43 -17.72 9.83
N THR A 53 23.43 -17.01 10.33
CA THR A 53 23.31 -16.66 11.75
C THR A 53 22.36 -17.66 12.42
N PRO A 54 22.86 -18.57 13.27
CA PRO A 54 21.98 -19.49 14.00
C PRO A 54 20.99 -18.66 14.83
N ALA A 55 19.71 -19.07 14.83
CA ALA A 55 18.56 -18.40 15.45
C ALA A 55 18.66 -18.34 17.00
N THR A 56 19.71 -17.69 17.48
CA THR A 56 20.04 -17.53 18.90
C THR A 56 19.28 -16.37 19.51
N ASP A 57 18.93 -15.36 18.71
CA ASP A 57 18.03 -14.27 19.08
C ASP A 57 16.74 -14.33 18.24
N LEU A 58 15.64 -14.71 18.89
CA LEU A 58 14.32 -14.82 18.28
C LEU A 58 13.79 -13.45 17.83
N VAL A 59 14.11 -12.37 18.56
CA VAL A 59 13.66 -11.01 18.23
C VAL A 59 14.29 -10.55 16.92
N VAL A 60 15.60 -10.73 16.77
CA VAL A 60 16.31 -10.44 15.51
C VAL A 60 15.76 -11.29 14.38
N THR A 61 15.51 -12.58 14.62
CA THR A 61 14.93 -13.47 13.60
C THR A 61 13.54 -13.00 13.15
N CYS A 62 12.69 -12.55 14.07
CA CYS A 62 11.38 -11.98 13.76
C CYS A 62 11.49 -10.69 12.93
N GLU A 63 12.42 -9.80 13.27
CA GLU A 63 12.65 -8.54 12.56
C GLU A 63 13.07 -8.80 11.11
N GLU A 64 14.01 -9.73 10.92
CA GLU A 64 14.49 -10.13 9.59
C GLU A 64 13.40 -10.81 8.74
N ILE A 65 12.57 -11.68 9.34
CA ILE A 65 11.42 -12.29 8.65
C ILE A 65 10.39 -11.23 8.27
N MET A 66 10.12 -10.26 9.16
CA MET A 66 9.21 -9.16 8.88
C MET A 66 9.71 -8.31 7.70
N LEU A 67 10.99 -7.93 7.70
CA LEU A 67 11.61 -7.16 6.62
C LEU A 67 11.57 -7.92 5.30
N LEU A 68 11.82 -9.23 5.33
CA LEU A 68 11.67 -10.10 4.17
C LEU A 68 10.23 -10.08 3.63
N GLN A 69 9.22 -10.17 4.50
CA GLN A 69 7.82 -10.09 4.10
C GLN A 69 7.45 -8.72 3.54
N LEU A 70 7.96 -7.62 4.13
CA LEU A 70 7.75 -6.26 3.64
C LEU A 70 8.36 -6.05 2.25
N ASN A 71 9.58 -6.57 2.02
CA ASN A 71 10.19 -6.53 0.70
C ASN A 71 9.41 -7.40 -0.31
N CYS A 72 8.94 -8.59 0.09
CA CYS A 72 8.08 -9.42 -0.75
C CYS A 72 6.80 -8.68 -1.19
N VAL A 73 6.11 -7.99 -0.27
CA VAL A 73 4.96 -7.12 -0.61
C VAL A 73 5.35 -6.09 -1.66
N THR A 74 6.51 -5.47 -1.49
CA THR A 74 6.96 -4.39 -2.38
C THR A 74 7.39 -4.90 -3.75
N VAL A 75 8.08 -6.04 -3.81
CA VAL A 75 8.41 -6.73 -5.06
C VAL A 75 7.14 -7.16 -5.79
N LEU A 76 6.12 -7.66 -5.09
CA LEU A 76 4.83 -8.01 -5.69
C LEU A 76 4.13 -6.77 -6.28
N LYS A 77 4.11 -5.67 -5.55
CA LYS A 77 3.58 -4.38 -6.01
C LYS A 77 4.35 -3.85 -7.23
N PHE A 78 5.69 -3.89 -7.18
CA PHE A 78 6.54 -3.50 -8.30
C PHE A 78 6.30 -4.38 -9.53
N ASN A 79 6.27 -5.70 -9.36
CA ASN A 79 6.00 -6.65 -10.44
C ASN A 79 4.61 -6.45 -11.05
N GLN A 80 3.59 -6.19 -10.22
CA GLN A 80 2.25 -5.86 -10.69
C GLN A 80 2.28 -4.60 -11.56
N PHE A 81 2.97 -3.55 -11.13
CA PHE A 81 3.11 -2.32 -11.90
C PHE A 81 3.80 -2.56 -13.23
N VAL A 82 4.89 -3.33 -13.24
CA VAL A 82 5.68 -3.62 -14.45
C VAL A 82 4.90 -4.48 -15.43
N THR A 83 4.36 -5.60 -14.96
CA THR A 83 3.63 -6.57 -15.78
C THR A 83 2.34 -5.98 -16.35
N TYR A 84 1.60 -5.21 -15.55
CA TYR A 84 0.32 -4.63 -15.94
C TYR A 84 0.39 -3.15 -16.27
N ARG A 85 1.58 -2.64 -16.61
CA ARG A 85 1.82 -1.22 -16.89
C ARG A 85 0.83 -0.65 -17.89
N THR A 86 0.67 -1.31 -19.04
CA THR A 86 -0.24 -0.88 -20.10
C THR A 86 -1.69 -0.86 -19.59
N GLY A 87 -2.12 -1.91 -18.88
CA GLY A 87 -3.45 -1.98 -18.29
C GLY A 87 -3.71 -0.88 -17.25
N MET A 88 -2.71 -0.49 -16.46
CA MET A 88 -2.84 0.64 -15.53
C MET A 88 -3.02 1.98 -16.27
N PHE A 89 -2.26 2.23 -17.34
CA PHE A 89 -2.44 3.44 -18.14
C PHE A 89 -3.78 3.46 -18.88
N GLU A 90 -4.20 2.33 -19.45
CA GLU A 90 -5.52 2.19 -20.06
C GLU A 90 -6.66 2.40 -19.07
N LEU A 91 -6.48 1.97 -17.81
CA LEU A 91 -7.44 2.21 -16.74
C LEU A 91 -7.56 3.71 -16.43
N VAL A 92 -6.44 4.42 -16.30
CA VAL A 92 -6.42 5.88 -16.11
C VAL A 92 -7.13 6.58 -17.27
N GLU A 93 -6.79 6.24 -18.51
CA GLU A 93 -7.43 6.82 -19.69
C GLU A 93 -8.93 6.51 -19.75
N ALA A 94 -9.36 5.34 -19.26
CA ALA A 94 -10.77 5.00 -19.14
C ALA A 94 -11.50 5.85 -18.09
N PHE A 95 -10.88 6.09 -16.92
CA PHE A 95 -11.41 7.04 -15.94
C PHE A 95 -11.51 8.45 -16.52
N GLU A 96 -10.46 8.95 -17.18
CA GLU A 96 -10.48 10.28 -17.80
C GLU A 96 -11.61 10.42 -18.83
N ARG A 97 -11.88 9.37 -19.62
CA ARG A 97 -13.00 9.35 -20.57
C ARG A 97 -14.35 9.41 -19.85
N ILE A 98 -14.55 8.60 -18.81
CA ILE A 98 -15.81 8.58 -18.04
C ILE A 98 -16.00 9.91 -17.31
N GLN A 99 -14.95 10.50 -16.76
CA GLN A 99 -15.00 11.78 -16.06
C GLN A 99 -15.45 12.93 -16.96
N LYS A 100 -15.16 12.89 -18.27
CA LYS A 100 -15.68 13.88 -19.24
C LYS A 100 -17.21 13.88 -19.37
N SER A 101 -17.89 12.82 -18.93
CA SER A 101 -19.36 12.72 -18.94
C SER A 101 -20.03 13.19 -17.63
N VAL A 102 -19.25 13.69 -16.68
CA VAL A 102 -19.72 14.23 -15.39
C VAL A 102 -20.26 15.66 -15.59
N ARG A 103 -21.39 15.96 -14.96
CA ARG A 103 -22.04 17.28 -15.03
C ARG A 103 -21.32 18.29 -14.13
N ILE A 104 -21.44 19.58 -14.44
CA ILE A 104 -20.73 20.64 -13.70
C ILE A 104 -21.07 20.64 -12.20
N GLU A 105 -22.34 20.40 -11.88
CA GLU A 105 -22.89 20.29 -10.53
C GLU A 105 -22.35 19.10 -9.71
N GLU A 106 -21.82 18.07 -10.38
CA GLU A 106 -21.31 16.85 -9.75
C GLU A 106 -19.80 16.98 -9.41
N PHE A 107 -19.07 17.89 -10.05
CA PHE A 107 -17.62 18.08 -9.85
C PHE A 107 -17.16 18.41 -8.42
N PRO A 108 -17.90 19.20 -7.61
CA PRO A 108 -17.47 19.50 -6.24
C PRO A 108 -17.19 18.26 -5.39
N ARG A 109 -17.86 17.14 -5.68
CA ARG A 109 -17.64 15.86 -4.99
C ARG A 109 -16.26 15.27 -5.27
N PHE A 110 -15.83 15.31 -6.54
CA PHE A 110 -14.50 14.86 -6.95
C PHE A 110 -13.39 15.74 -6.35
N VAL A 111 -13.60 17.07 -6.33
CA VAL A 111 -12.64 18.00 -5.70
C VAL A 111 -12.48 17.71 -4.22
N LYS A 112 -13.59 17.58 -3.48
CA LYS A 112 -13.58 17.24 -2.06
C LYS A 112 -12.91 15.90 -1.80
N CYS A 113 -13.18 14.90 -2.63
CA CYS A 113 -12.54 13.59 -2.55
C CYS A 113 -11.02 13.69 -2.75
N ASN A 114 -10.58 14.40 -3.78
CA ASN A 114 -9.16 14.63 -4.06
C ASN A 114 -8.44 15.38 -2.93
N GLU A 115 -9.10 16.33 -2.27
CA GLU A 115 -8.55 17.01 -1.08
C GLU A 115 -8.37 16.09 0.12
N ILE A 116 -9.32 15.17 0.34
CA ILE A 116 -9.20 14.16 1.40
C ILE A 116 -8.06 13.21 1.08
N HIS A 117 -7.97 12.71 -0.16
CA HIS A 117 -6.85 11.87 -0.59
C HIS A 117 -5.50 12.58 -0.51
N ALA A 118 -5.44 13.87 -0.82
CA ALA A 118 -4.24 14.69 -0.65
C ALA A 118 -3.74 14.67 0.79
N LYS A 119 -4.66 14.84 1.76
CA LYS A 119 -4.33 14.80 3.18
C LYS A 119 -3.91 13.41 3.64
N LEU A 120 -4.63 12.37 3.19
CA LEU A 120 -4.31 10.98 3.49
C LEU A 120 -2.93 10.59 2.95
N LEU A 121 -2.63 10.93 1.68
CA LEU A 121 -1.32 10.71 1.06
C LEU A 121 -0.21 11.43 1.83
N LYS A 122 -0.42 12.70 2.20
CA LYS A 122 0.57 13.45 3.00
C LYS A 122 0.82 12.79 4.34
N ALA A 123 -0.23 12.43 5.08
CA ALA A 123 -0.10 11.76 6.37
C ALA A 123 0.62 10.41 6.23
N TYR A 124 0.27 9.63 5.20
CA TYR A 124 0.89 8.34 4.92
C TYR A 124 2.37 8.48 4.57
N ALA A 125 2.71 9.40 3.66
CA ALA A 125 4.10 9.67 3.28
C ALA A 125 4.94 10.20 4.46
N ILE A 126 4.39 11.12 5.27
CA ILE A 126 5.06 11.61 6.48
C ILE A 126 5.33 10.45 7.44
N GLY A 127 4.33 9.60 7.70
CA GLY A 127 4.49 8.43 8.56
C GLY A 127 5.60 7.49 8.08
N THR A 128 5.61 7.15 6.78
CA THR A 128 6.64 6.28 6.21
C THR A 128 8.03 6.91 6.25
N ILE A 129 8.16 8.22 6.01
CA ILE A 129 9.44 8.93 6.13
C ILE A 129 9.91 8.94 7.59
N ILE A 130 9.01 9.15 8.56
CA ILE A 130 9.36 9.08 9.98
C ILE A 130 9.93 7.71 10.33
N VAL A 131 9.29 6.61 9.90
CA VAL A 131 9.82 5.26 10.14
C VAL A 131 11.20 5.08 9.52
N LEU A 132 11.38 5.51 8.27
CA LEU A 132 12.69 5.44 7.61
C LEU A 132 13.75 6.18 8.45
N MET A 133 13.48 7.40 8.86
CA MET A 133 14.40 8.19 9.69
C MET A 133 14.67 7.54 11.05
N LEU A 134 13.69 6.87 11.67
CA LEU A 134 13.87 6.18 12.94
C LEU A 134 14.82 4.98 12.83
N TYR A 135 14.69 4.18 11.76
CA TYR A 135 15.61 3.06 11.49
C TYR A 135 17.05 3.56 11.28
N GLU A 136 17.22 4.61 10.48
CA GLU A 136 18.54 5.20 10.20
C GLU A 136 19.16 5.82 11.47
N LEU A 137 18.37 6.59 12.22
CA LEU A 137 18.84 7.19 13.47
C LEU A 137 19.19 6.12 14.50
N ASN A 138 18.40 5.05 14.60
CA ASN A 138 18.69 3.93 15.49
C ASN A 138 20.03 3.26 15.13
N ALA A 139 20.33 3.07 13.84
CA ALA A 139 21.61 2.54 13.38
C ALA A 139 22.80 3.45 13.76
N ILE A 140 22.66 4.76 13.57
CA ILE A 140 23.69 5.75 13.92
C ILE A 140 23.91 5.78 15.44
N VAL A 141 22.82 5.86 16.22
CA VAL A 141 22.91 5.88 17.69
C VAL A 141 23.53 4.60 18.22
N ALA A 142 23.15 3.43 17.68
CA ALA A 142 23.75 2.14 18.05
C ALA A 142 25.25 2.08 17.70
N SER A 143 25.64 2.58 16.53
CA SER A 143 27.06 2.65 16.11
C SER A 143 27.88 3.49 17.09
N VAL A 144 27.39 4.69 17.44
CA VAL A 144 28.06 5.59 18.38
C VAL A 144 28.11 4.98 19.78
N ALA A 145 27.00 4.43 20.28
CA ALA A 145 26.93 3.84 21.60
C ALA A 145 27.89 2.66 21.77
N LEU A 146 27.95 1.75 20.79
CA LEU A 146 28.87 0.62 20.82
C LEU A 146 30.33 1.07 20.68
N SER A 147 30.62 2.03 19.81
CA SER A 147 31.97 2.56 19.65
C SER A 147 32.50 3.18 20.96
N LEU A 148 31.64 3.91 21.67
CA LEU A 148 31.98 4.50 22.97
C LEU A 148 32.19 3.42 24.06
N GLN A 149 31.43 2.33 24.03
CA GLN A 149 31.56 1.25 25.01
C GLN A 149 32.82 0.41 24.80
N GLN A 150 33.19 0.16 23.55
CA GLN A 150 34.30 -0.73 23.20
C GLN A 150 35.65 0.00 23.05
N ASN A 151 35.65 1.35 23.09
CA ASN A 151 36.82 2.19 22.78
C ASN A 151 37.46 1.86 21.40
N ASP A 152 36.65 1.34 20.47
CA ASP A 152 37.04 1.02 19.10
C ASP A 152 35.92 1.45 18.15
N PHE A 153 36.22 1.63 16.86
CA PHE A 153 35.22 2.03 15.87
C PHE A 153 34.33 0.84 15.50
N CYS A 154 33.09 0.87 15.96
CA CYS A 154 32.08 -0.14 15.65
C CYS A 154 30.93 0.47 14.85
N PHE A 155 30.65 -0.12 13.69
CA PHE A 155 29.59 0.30 12.82
C PHE A 155 28.39 -0.65 12.89
N VAL A 156 27.19 -0.09 12.92
CA VAL A 156 25.90 -0.79 12.92
C VAL A 156 25.09 -0.29 11.74
N ALA A 157 24.70 -1.20 10.85
CA ALA A 157 23.83 -0.88 9.73
C ALA A 157 22.35 -0.90 10.15
N PRO A 158 21.44 -0.19 9.44
CA PRO A 158 20.00 -0.24 9.72
C PRO A 158 19.42 -1.65 9.65
N PHE A 159 20.00 -2.48 8.77
CA PHE A 159 19.65 -3.88 8.59
C PHE A 159 20.89 -4.75 8.61
N SER A 160 20.71 -5.98 9.07
CA SER A 160 21.79 -6.95 9.17
C SER A 160 22.27 -7.39 7.79
N SER A 161 23.58 -7.62 7.66
CA SER A 161 24.21 -8.05 6.42
C SER A 161 25.01 -9.35 6.66
N PRO A 162 25.04 -10.30 5.70
CA PRO A 162 25.73 -11.59 5.88
C PRO A 162 27.27 -11.49 5.88
N PHE A 163 27.83 -10.35 5.48
CA PHE A 163 29.27 -10.10 5.40
C PHE A 163 29.73 -9.07 6.43
N ASP A 164 31.02 -9.13 6.75
CA ASP A 164 31.63 -8.16 7.67
C ASP A 164 31.72 -6.78 6.99
N TYR A 165 31.11 -5.79 7.63
CA TYR A 165 31.06 -4.41 7.18
C TYR A 165 31.75 -3.45 8.15
N GLN A 166 32.56 -3.93 9.09
CA GLN A 166 33.29 -3.05 10.03
C GLN A 166 34.33 -2.16 9.33
N HIS A 167 34.76 -2.50 8.11
CA HIS A 167 35.59 -1.60 7.31
C HIS A 167 34.80 -0.36 6.85
N PRO A 168 35.27 0.89 7.07
CA PRO A 168 34.49 2.11 6.83
C PRO A 168 33.91 2.25 5.42
N ILE A 169 34.66 1.86 4.39
CA ILE A 169 34.19 1.90 2.99
C ILE A 169 33.07 0.87 2.76
N VAL A 170 33.20 -0.33 3.33
CA VAL A 170 32.19 -1.38 3.18
C VAL A 170 30.93 -0.97 3.93
N PHE A 171 31.07 -0.44 5.15
CA PHE A 171 29.97 0.15 5.90
C PHE A 171 29.24 1.22 5.10
N ALA A 172 29.95 2.19 4.51
CA ALA A 172 29.32 3.26 3.74
C ALA A 172 28.51 2.71 2.55
N VAL A 173 29.02 1.68 1.85
CA VAL A 173 28.31 1.03 0.74
C VAL A 173 27.05 0.30 1.24
N VAL A 174 27.15 -0.45 2.34
CA VAL A 174 26.01 -1.16 2.95
C VAL A 174 24.95 -0.19 3.45
N PHE A 175 25.37 0.90 4.09
CA PHE A 175 24.50 1.93 4.62
C PHE A 175 23.72 2.60 3.49
N VAL A 176 24.39 3.03 2.42
CA VAL A 176 23.74 3.61 1.24
C VAL A 176 22.81 2.60 0.57
N TYR A 177 23.22 1.34 0.46
CA TYR A 177 22.38 0.28 -0.09
C TYR A 177 21.08 0.11 0.71
N ASN A 178 21.17 0.03 2.05
CA ASN A 178 20.01 -0.11 2.92
C ASN A 178 19.09 1.11 2.84
N PHE A 179 19.66 2.31 2.92
CA PHE A 179 18.91 3.56 2.80
C PHE A 179 18.14 3.64 1.47
N ASP A 180 18.82 3.37 0.34
CA ASP A 180 18.18 3.39 -0.98
C ASP A 180 17.11 2.30 -1.10
N ALA A 181 17.34 1.11 -0.53
CA ALA A 181 16.38 0.02 -0.55
C ALA A 181 15.10 0.40 0.23
N MET A 182 15.24 1.00 1.42
CA MET A 182 14.13 1.52 2.21
C MET A 182 13.38 2.62 1.47
N LEU A 183 14.11 3.57 0.88
CA LEU A 183 13.53 4.70 0.18
C LEU A 183 12.72 4.24 -1.04
N ILE A 184 13.28 3.36 -1.86
CA ILE A 184 12.57 2.79 -3.02
C ILE A 184 11.35 1.99 -2.55
N THR A 185 11.49 1.19 -1.50
CA THR A 185 10.40 0.41 -0.92
C THR A 185 9.23 1.31 -0.47
N ALA A 186 9.56 2.39 0.26
CA ALA A 186 8.60 3.39 0.71
C ALA A 186 7.89 4.08 -0.45
N LEU A 187 8.64 4.59 -1.43
CA LEU A 187 8.09 5.32 -2.57
C LEU A 187 7.19 4.44 -3.45
N MET A 188 7.61 3.19 -3.71
CA MET A 188 6.79 2.24 -4.49
C MET A 188 5.48 1.93 -3.78
N THR A 189 5.55 1.63 -2.49
CA THR A 189 4.39 1.31 -1.67
C THR A 189 3.42 2.48 -1.57
N ILE A 190 3.90 3.68 -1.24
CA ILE A 190 3.08 4.90 -1.18
C ILE A 190 2.34 5.13 -2.50
N THR A 191 3.02 4.96 -3.63
CA THR A 191 2.42 5.25 -4.93
C THR A 191 1.32 4.27 -5.29
N ILE A 192 1.57 2.98 -5.14
CA ILE A 192 0.63 1.95 -5.57
C ILE A 192 -0.61 1.96 -4.70
N ASP A 193 -0.45 2.15 -3.39
CA ASP A 193 -1.57 2.21 -2.45
C ASP A 193 -2.42 3.46 -2.70
N THR A 194 -1.77 4.61 -2.92
CA THR A 194 -2.47 5.87 -3.21
C THR A 194 -3.18 5.80 -4.55
N TYR A 195 -2.53 5.24 -5.57
CA TYR A 195 -3.14 5.05 -6.89
C TYR A 195 -4.39 4.17 -6.80
N TYR A 196 -4.30 3.03 -6.12
CA TYR A 196 -5.45 2.16 -5.89
C TYR A 196 -6.56 2.90 -5.13
N SER A 197 -6.22 3.60 -4.05
CA SER A 197 -7.19 4.34 -3.23
C SER A 197 -7.91 5.44 -4.02
N GLU A 198 -7.17 6.22 -4.81
CA GLU A 198 -7.74 7.29 -5.65
C GLU A 198 -8.68 6.71 -6.71
N MET A 199 -8.26 5.67 -7.43
CA MET A 199 -9.12 5.02 -8.43
C MET A 199 -10.39 4.43 -7.78
N ALA A 200 -10.27 3.79 -6.62
CA ALA A 200 -11.40 3.18 -5.93
C ALA A 200 -12.43 4.19 -5.43
N SER A 201 -11.97 5.30 -4.86
CA SER A 201 -12.86 6.36 -4.41
C SER A 201 -13.58 7.02 -5.57
N ASN A 202 -12.87 7.33 -6.66
CA ASN A 202 -13.49 7.91 -7.85
C ASN A 202 -14.53 6.94 -8.44
N LEU A 203 -14.22 5.65 -8.48
CA LEU A 203 -15.17 4.63 -8.90
C LEU A 203 -16.43 4.60 -8.01
N THR A 204 -16.25 4.73 -6.69
CA THR A 204 -17.36 4.78 -5.73
C THR A 204 -18.24 6.01 -5.97
N ILE A 205 -17.66 7.18 -6.22
CA ILE A 205 -18.39 8.40 -6.58
C ILE A 205 -19.16 8.20 -7.89
N HIS A 206 -18.56 7.58 -8.90
CA HIS A 206 -19.26 7.28 -10.16
C HIS A 206 -20.47 6.37 -9.94
N PHE A 207 -20.39 5.35 -9.08
CA PHE A 207 -21.55 4.54 -8.71
C PHE A 207 -22.63 5.34 -7.98
N ASP A 208 -22.25 6.23 -7.07
CA ASP A 208 -23.20 7.12 -6.38
C ASP A 208 -23.93 8.04 -7.36
N LEU A 209 -23.21 8.58 -8.36
CA LEU A 209 -23.80 9.40 -9.41
C LEU A 209 -24.79 8.62 -10.28
N VAL A 210 -24.50 7.37 -10.63
CA VAL A 210 -25.48 6.52 -11.32
C VAL A 210 -26.77 6.42 -10.49
N GLY A 211 -26.63 6.24 -9.17
CA GLY A 211 -27.76 6.03 -8.27
C GLY A 211 -28.63 7.27 -8.13
N GLU A 212 -28.00 8.43 -8.01
CA GLU A 212 -28.70 9.70 -7.95
C GLU A 212 -29.36 10.08 -9.27
N ARG A 213 -28.69 9.84 -10.40
CA ARG A 213 -29.29 10.08 -11.73
C ARG A 213 -30.49 9.18 -11.96
N PHE A 214 -30.41 7.92 -11.51
CA PHE A 214 -31.54 6.99 -11.58
C PHE A 214 -32.69 7.40 -10.65
N ALA A 215 -32.41 7.83 -9.42
CA ALA A 215 -33.43 8.27 -8.46
C ALA A 215 -34.15 9.56 -8.88
N LYS A 216 -33.48 10.43 -9.65
CA LYS A 216 -34.07 11.65 -10.23
C LYS A 216 -34.88 11.40 -11.50
N LEU A 217 -34.84 10.19 -12.06
CA LEU A 217 -35.53 9.87 -13.29
C LEU A 217 -37.02 9.69 -13.00
N ASP A 218 -37.85 10.57 -13.54
CA ASP A 218 -39.31 10.41 -13.50
C ASP A 218 -39.76 9.49 -14.63
N LEU A 219 -40.09 8.24 -14.27
CA LEU A 219 -40.58 7.21 -15.19
C LEU A 219 -42.10 7.34 -15.46
N SER A 220 -42.80 8.21 -14.73
CA SER A 220 -44.25 8.39 -14.86
C SER A 220 -44.63 9.30 -16.03
N ALA A 221 -43.73 10.20 -16.43
CA ALA A 221 -43.84 10.94 -17.67
C ALA A 221 -43.54 9.99 -18.85
N TYR A 222 -44.57 9.58 -19.58
CA TYR A 222 -44.49 8.70 -20.76
C TYR A 222 -43.85 9.40 -21.99
N ASP A 223 -42.72 10.08 -21.77
CA ASP A 223 -42.05 10.92 -22.75
C ASP A 223 -40.83 10.23 -23.37
N ALA A 224 -40.63 10.49 -24.67
CA ALA A 224 -39.43 10.05 -25.40
C ALA A 224 -38.11 10.55 -24.75
N PHE A 225 -38.19 11.65 -23.99
CA PHE A 225 -37.09 12.20 -23.21
C PHE A 225 -36.67 11.31 -22.04
N ALA A 226 -37.62 10.76 -21.28
CA ALA A 226 -37.34 9.85 -20.15
C ALA A 226 -36.63 8.57 -20.62
N ASN A 227 -37.06 8.03 -21.77
CA ASN A 227 -36.38 6.88 -22.39
C ASN A 227 -34.94 7.18 -22.85
N ARG A 228 -34.68 8.40 -23.33
CA ARG A 228 -33.33 8.83 -23.72
C ARG A 228 -32.42 8.98 -22.50
N GLU A 229 -32.90 9.61 -21.43
CA GLU A 229 -32.14 9.75 -20.19
C GLU A 229 -31.88 8.40 -19.51
N LEU A 230 -32.87 7.50 -19.49
CA LEU A 230 -32.68 6.13 -19.00
C LEU A 230 -31.59 5.40 -19.78
N ARG A 231 -31.61 5.49 -21.12
CA ARG A 231 -30.57 4.90 -21.98
C ARG A 231 -29.19 5.49 -21.66
N ASN A 232 -29.09 6.80 -21.47
CA ASN A 232 -27.83 7.46 -21.10
C ASN A 232 -27.30 6.95 -19.75
N ILE A 233 -28.16 6.82 -18.74
CA ILE A 233 -27.80 6.30 -17.41
C ILE A 233 -27.34 4.85 -17.52
N ILE A 234 -28.03 4.03 -18.30
CA ILE A 234 -27.69 2.62 -18.53
C ILE A 234 -26.32 2.48 -19.19
N THR A 235 -26.03 3.27 -20.24
CA THR A 235 -24.74 3.25 -20.92
C THR A 235 -23.63 3.68 -19.97
N TYR A 236 -23.82 4.79 -19.25
CA TYR A 236 -22.87 5.28 -18.26
C TYR A 236 -22.60 4.25 -17.14
N HIS A 237 -23.64 3.60 -16.61
CA HIS A 237 -23.48 2.52 -15.63
C HIS A 237 -22.68 1.33 -16.19
N SER A 238 -22.92 0.96 -17.46
CA SER A 238 -22.17 -0.11 -18.12
C SER A 238 -20.67 0.23 -18.22
N ASP A 239 -20.34 1.48 -18.52
CA ASP A 239 -18.96 1.96 -18.59
C ASP A 239 -18.30 1.93 -17.21
N VAL A 240 -18.99 2.42 -16.17
CA VAL A 240 -18.53 2.38 -14.77
C VAL A 240 -18.33 0.93 -14.30
N LEU A 241 -19.21 0.01 -14.67
CA LEU A 241 -19.08 -1.40 -14.34
C LEU A 241 -17.87 -2.04 -15.04
N SER A 242 -17.63 -1.73 -16.32
CA SER A 242 -16.44 -2.19 -17.04
C SER A 242 -15.16 -1.68 -16.37
N LEU A 243 -15.16 -0.44 -15.90
CA LEU A 243 -14.06 0.15 -15.16
C LEU A 243 -13.78 -0.56 -13.84
N ALA A 244 -14.84 -0.87 -13.08
CA ALA A 244 -14.75 -1.65 -11.85
C ALA A 244 -14.14 -3.03 -12.10
N GLN A 245 -14.58 -3.73 -13.14
CA GLN A 245 -14.06 -5.05 -13.51
C GLN A 245 -12.57 -4.99 -13.85
N LYS A 246 -12.15 -4.01 -14.66
CA LYS A 246 -10.74 -3.81 -15.01
C LYS A 246 -9.89 -3.53 -13.76
N MET A 247 -10.37 -2.66 -12.88
CA MET A 247 -9.68 -2.36 -11.62
C MET A 247 -9.54 -3.61 -10.74
N VAL A 248 -10.60 -4.41 -10.59
CA VAL A 248 -10.55 -5.65 -9.80
C VAL A 248 -9.59 -6.66 -10.42
N GLN A 249 -9.65 -6.90 -11.73
CA GLN A 249 -8.72 -7.81 -12.41
C GLN A 249 -7.25 -7.41 -12.22
N LEU A 250 -6.96 -6.10 -12.25
CA LEU A 250 -5.60 -5.60 -12.06
C LEU A 250 -5.09 -5.75 -10.63
N PHE A 251 -5.94 -5.53 -9.61
CA PHE A 251 -5.50 -5.45 -8.21
C PHE A 251 -5.81 -6.68 -7.36
N GLN A 252 -6.79 -7.51 -7.71
CA GLN A 252 -7.29 -8.63 -6.89
C GLN A 252 -6.18 -9.57 -6.39
N LYS A 253 -5.26 -9.99 -7.28
CA LYS A 253 -4.14 -10.88 -6.90
C LYS A 253 -3.19 -10.20 -5.94
N SER A 254 -2.85 -8.94 -6.18
CA SER A 254 -1.92 -8.18 -5.34
C SER A 254 -2.52 -7.90 -3.96
N THR A 255 -3.79 -7.48 -3.91
CA THR A 255 -4.55 -7.25 -2.66
C THR A 255 -4.58 -8.51 -1.80
N PHE A 256 -4.71 -9.69 -2.39
CA PHE A 256 -4.66 -10.96 -1.66
C PHE A 256 -3.35 -11.19 -0.93
N TYR A 257 -2.24 -11.13 -1.67
CA TYR A 257 -0.93 -11.35 -1.08
C TYR A 257 -0.58 -10.25 -0.07
N LEU A 258 -1.00 -9.01 -0.33
CA LEU A 258 -0.86 -7.92 0.63
C LEU A 258 -1.58 -8.24 1.93
N LEU A 259 -2.87 -8.61 1.90
CA LEU A 259 -3.62 -8.91 3.13
C LEU A 259 -3.06 -10.12 3.88
N LEU A 260 -2.60 -11.15 3.15
CA LEU A 260 -1.95 -12.32 3.74
C LEU A 260 -0.65 -11.92 4.46
N LEU A 261 0.25 -11.22 3.78
CA LEU A 261 1.54 -10.82 4.34
C LEU A 261 1.41 -9.75 5.43
N VAL A 262 0.48 -8.80 5.30
CA VAL A 262 0.21 -7.82 6.36
C VAL A 262 -0.27 -8.51 7.63
N SER A 263 -1.09 -9.57 7.53
CA SER A 263 -1.54 -10.30 8.72
C SER A 263 -0.38 -10.94 9.49
N THR A 264 0.58 -11.54 8.78
CA THR A 264 1.76 -12.14 9.40
C THR A 264 2.71 -11.07 9.95
N ILE A 265 2.90 -9.97 9.21
CA ILE A 265 3.70 -8.82 9.67
C ILE A 265 3.12 -8.23 10.95
N LEU A 266 1.80 -8.04 11.05
CA LEU A 266 1.16 -7.51 12.27
C LEU A 266 1.31 -8.45 13.46
N CYS A 267 1.34 -9.76 13.25
CA CYS A 267 1.62 -10.71 14.33
C CYS A 267 3.08 -10.59 14.82
N LEU A 268 4.04 -10.48 13.90
CA LEU A 268 5.47 -10.30 14.25
C LEU A 268 5.72 -8.95 14.94
N LEU A 269 5.13 -7.87 14.43
CA LEU A 269 5.16 -6.55 15.08
C LEU A 269 4.55 -6.59 16.48
N GLY A 270 3.47 -7.35 16.67
CA GLY A 270 2.85 -7.54 17.98
C GLY A 270 3.79 -8.24 18.98
N TYR A 271 4.53 -9.25 18.51
CA TYR A 271 5.56 -9.91 19.31
C TYR A 271 6.73 -8.98 19.65
N GLU A 272 7.28 -8.27 18.66
CA GLU A 272 8.38 -7.31 18.86
C GLU A 272 7.98 -6.16 19.78
N PHE A 273 6.74 -5.69 19.70
CA PHE A 273 6.24 -4.63 20.56
C PHE A 273 6.29 -5.01 22.05
N VAL A 274 6.04 -6.28 22.36
CA VAL A 274 6.08 -6.82 23.73
C VAL A 274 7.53 -7.07 24.15
N MET A 275 8.31 -7.78 23.33
CA MET A 275 9.64 -8.26 23.72
C MET A 275 10.71 -7.16 23.77
N VAL A 276 10.57 -6.09 22.99
CA VAL A 276 11.59 -5.05 22.93
C VAL A 276 11.44 -4.10 24.12
N SER A 277 12.45 -4.01 24.97
CA SER A 277 12.46 -3.09 26.11
C SER A 277 12.81 -1.64 25.74
N ASN A 278 13.55 -1.43 24.64
CA ASN A 278 13.98 -0.10 24.21
C ASN A 278 12.80 0.74 23.70
N ILE A 279 12.57 1.91 24.31
CA ILE A 279 11.47 2.82 23.97
C ILE A 279 11.51 3.30 22.51
N TYR A 280 12.70 3.53 21.96
CA TYR A 280 12.88 3.99 20.57
C TYR A 280 12.46 2.92 19.58
N LYS A 281 12.92 1.68 19.80
CA LYS A 281 12.52 0.53 18.97
C LYS A 281 11.03 0.22 19.13
N ARG A 282 10.46 0.29 20.34
CA ARG A 282 9.00 0.14 20.55
C ARG A 282 8.19 1.19 19.78
N MET A 283 8.64 2.45 19.78
CA MET A 283 8.01 3.51 19.01
C MET A 283 8.09 3.25 17.51
N GLN A 284 9.23 2.79 17.01
CA GLN A 284 9.43 2.40 15.61
C GLN A 284 8.46 1.28 15.19
N VAL A 285 8.38 0.21 15.97
CA VAL A 285 7.44 -0.92 15.76
C VAL A 285 5.99 -0.44 15.76
N ALA A 286 5.61 0.42 16.72
CA ALA A 286 4.25 0.95 16.81
C ALA A 286 3.88 1.79 15.58
N ILE A 287 4.76 2.68 15.12
CA ILE A 287 4.51 3.50 13.93
C ILE A 287 4.43 2.62 12.68
N LEU A 288 5.32 1.63 12.54
CA LEU A 288 5.28 0.67 11.43
C LEU A 288 3.96 -0.12 11.45
N ALA A 289 3.49 -0.57 12.61
CA ALA A 289 2.18 -1.22 12.75
C ALA A 289 1.04 -0.30 12.31
N CYS A 290 1.04 0.98 12.69
CA CYS A 290 0.03 1.95 12.24
C CYS A 290 0.02 2.10 10.71
N ILE A 291 1.19 2.14 10.07
CA ILE A 291 1.32 2.21 8.61
C ILE A 291 0.76 0.95 7.96
N MET A 292 1.12 -0.24 8.46
CA MET A 292 0.65 -1.52 7.93
C MET A 292 -0.87 -1.71 8.10
N ILE A 293 -1.42 -1.28 9.23
CA ILE A 293 -2.87 -1.24 9.46
C ILE A 293 -3.53 -0.27 8.48
N GLY A 294 -2.94 0.91 8.27
CA GLY A 294 -3.42 1.91 7.30
C GLY A 294 -3.48 1.34 5.88
N GLN A 295 -2.45 0.61 5.45
CA GLN A 295 -2.45 -0.09 4.17
C GLN A 295 -3.60 -1.09 4.06
N ALA A 296 -3.73 -2.00 5.04
CA ALA A 296 -4.82 -2.98 5.03
C ALA A 296 -6.20 -2.30 5.05
N ALA A 297 -6.34 -1.20 5.79
CA ALA A 297 -7.57 -0.41 5.85
C ALA A 297 -7.94 0.20 4.49
N ILE A 298 -6.99 0.79 3.77
CA ILE A 298 -7.21 1.33 2.42
C ILE A 298 -7.78 0.25 1.51
N TYR A 299 -7.14 -0.91 1.44
CA TYR A 299 -7.56 -1.99 0.53
C TYR A 299 -8.92 -2.60 0.90
N THR A 300 -9.16 -2.84 2.19
CA THR A 300 -10.40 -3.49 2.65
C THR A 300 -11.60 -2.55 2.65
N TYR A 301 -11.40 -1.27 3.00
CA TYR A 301 -12.46 -0.25 2.95
C TYR A 301 -12.95 -0.06 1.52
N HIS A 302 -12.04 0.15 0.57
CA HIS A 302 -12.38 0.34 -0.83
C HIS A 302 -12.96 -0.91 -1.48
N GLY A 303 -12.44 -2.10 -1.14
CA GLY A 303 -13.02 -3.38 -1.56
C GLY A 303 -14.49 -3.53 -1.11
N SER A 304 -14.79 -3.20 0.15
CA SER A 304 -16.16 -3.18 0.68
C SER A 304 -17.04 -2.12 0.04
N ALA A 305 -16.54 -0.90 -0.17
CA ALA A 305 -17.30 0.19 -0.76
C ALA A 305 -17.75 -0.14 -2.20
N ILE A 306 -16.85 -0.67 -3.02
CA ILE A 306 -17.16 -1.07 -4.40
C ILE A 306 -18.20 -2.19 -4.43
N CYS A 307 -18.03 -3.22 -3.58
CA CYS A 307 -18.96 -4.35 -3.50
C CYS A 307 -20.37 -3.92 -3.07
N ALA A 308 -20.48 -3.10 -2.01
CA ALA A 308 -21.76 -2.63 -1.48
C ALA A 308 -22.55 -1.79 -2.49
N LYS A 309 -21.88 -0.86 -3.18
CA LYS A 309 -22.51 0.01 -4.17
C LYS A 309 -22.98 -0.77 -5.38
N GLN A 310 -22.26 -1.82 -5.78
CA GLN A 310 -22.68 -2.64 -6.89
C GLN A 310 -23.86 -3.57 -6.53
N ILE A 311 -23.91 -4.15 -5.34
CA ILE A 311 -25.05 -5.01 -4.91
C ILE A 311 -26.37 -4.25 -5.05
N TYR A 312 -26.40 -2.96 -4.73
CA TYR A 312 -27.57 -2.10 -4.91
C TYR A 312 -28.06 -2.07 -6.37
N PHE A 313 -27.16 -1.93 -7.34
CA PHE A 313 -27.51 -1.96 -8.77
C PHE A 313 -27.77 -3.37 -9.31
N CYS A 314 -27.05 -4.37 -8.80
CA CYS A 314 -27.28 -5.78 -9.11
C CYS A 314 -28.69 -6.22 -8.69
N LEU A 315 -29.20 -5.75 -7.56
CA LEU A 315 -30.59 -5.97 -7.14
C LEU A 315 -31.60 -5.36 -8.12
N MET A 316 -31.22 -4.27 -8.81
CA MET A 316 -32.05 -3.66 -9.86
C MET A 316 -31.88 -4.30 -11.25
N ARG A 317 -30.88 -5.17 -11.47
CA ARG A 317 -30.54 -5.72 -12.81
C ARG A 317 -30.16 -7.21 -12.87
N ALA A 318 -30.35 -7.98 -11.81
CA ALA A 318 -29.96 -9.40 -11.70
C ALA A 318 -28.51 -9.71 -12.10
N GLN A 319 -27.56 -8.82 -11.80
CA GLN A 319 -26.12 -9.04 -12.08
C GLN A 319 -25.39 -9.64 -10.87
N LYS A 320 -24.31 -10.41 -11.11
CA LYS A 320 -23.45 -10.91 -10.01
C LYS A 320 -22.61 -9.76 -9.42
N PRO A 321 -22.49 -9.64 -8.10
CA PRO A 321 -21.63 -8.63 -7.48
C PRO A 321 -20.16 -8.87 -7.83
N ILE A 322 -19.40 -7.80 -8.08
CA ILE A 322 -17.94 -7.84 -8.20
C ILE A 322 -17.42 -7.84 -6.78
N ILE A 323 -17.02 -9.02 -6.34
CA ILE A 323 -16.37 -9.22 -5.06
C ILE A 323 -14.86 -9.19 -5.32
N MET A 324 -14.12 -8.35 -4.60
CA MET A 324 -12.65 -8.45 -4.53
C MET A 324 -12.27 -9.67 -3.69
N LYS A 325 -12.47 -10.86 -4.25
CA LYS A 325 -12.13 -12.14 -3.63
C LYS A 325 -11.00 -12.78 -4.40
N SER A 326 -9.95 -13.22 -3.72
CA SER A 326 -8.90 -14.04 -4.32
C SER A 326 -8.69 -15.26 -3.42
N GLY A 327 -8.84 -16.46 -3.98
CA GLY A 327 -8.81 -17.70 -3.19
C GLY A 327 -9.82 -17.67 -2.03
N PHE A 328 -9.32 -17.81 -0.81
CA PHE A 328 -10.11 -17.88 0.43
C PHE A 328 -10.32 -16.53 1.13
N ILE A 329 -9.66 -15.45 0.66
CA ILE A 329 -9.71 -14.14 1.32
C ILE A 329 -10.53 -13.15 0.47
N GLU A 330 -11.45 -12.48 1.13
CA GLU A 330 -12.21 -11.36 0.59
C GLU A 330 -11.67 -10.04 1.17
N ALA A 331 -11.35 -9.08 0.31
CA ALA A 331 -10.90 -7.75 0.73
C ALA A 331 -12.08 -6.93 1.26
N SER A 332 -12.41 -7.13 2.53
CA SER A 332 -13.57 -6.53 3.18
C SER A 332 -13.27 -6.02 4.60
N LEU A 333 -14.04 -5.04 5.08
CA LEU A 333 -13.95 -4.54 6.45
C LEU A 333 -14.10 -5.64 7.52
N PRO A 334 -15.02 -6.62 7.39
CA PRO A 334 -15.05 -7.79 8.28
C PRO A 334 -13.72 -8.56 8.33
N THR A 335 -13.06 -8.74 7.19
CA THR A 335 -11.75 -9.39 7.12
C THR A 335 -10.71 -8.59 7.90
N LEU A 336 -10.65 -7.26 7.71
CA LEU A 336 -9.75 -6.40 8.48
C LEU A 336 -10.02 -6.49 9.98
N LYS A 337 -11.28 -6.40 10.40
CA LYS A 337 -11.68 -6.51 11.81
C LYS A 337 -11.23 -7.84 12.41
N LYS A 338 -11.33 -8.93 11.66
CA LYS A 338 -10.85 -10.25 12.09
C LYS A 338 -9.33 -10.30 12.24
N ILE A 339 -8.58 -9.73 11.29
CA ILE A 339 -7.11 -9.62 11.38
C ILE A 339 -6.72 -8.81 12.62
N LEU A 340 -7.26 -7.61 12.79
CA LEU A 340 -6.95 -6.74 13.93
C LEU A 340 -7.33 -7.37 15.27
N SER A 341 -8.51 -7.98 15.36
CA SER A 341 -8.93 -8.67 16.58
C SER A 341 -8.03 -9.86 16.90
N SER A 342 -7.61 -10.62 15.88
CA SER A 342 -6.71 -11.76 16.08
C SER A 342 -5.33 -11.31 16.55
N SER A 343 -4.77 -10.26 15.93
CA SER A 343 -3.47 -9.68 16.34
C SER A 343 -3.54 -9.08 17.74
N ALA A 344 -4.60 -8.35 18.08
CA ALA A 344 -4.80 -7.80 19.42
C ALA A 344 -4.93 -8.90 20.48
N SER A 345 -5.75 -9.93 20.23
CA SER A 345 -5.86 -11.08 21.13
C SER A 345 -4.51 -11.80 21.32
N TYR A 346 -3.72 -11.92 20.26
CA TYR A 346 -2.38 -12.50 20.32
C TYR A 346 -1.43 -11.65 21.18
N ILE A 347 -1.43 -10.32 21.02
CA ILE A 347 -0.64 -9.40 21.84
C ILE A 347 -1.03 -9.50 23.31
N THR A 348 -2.33 -9.48 23.63
CA THR A 348 -2.81 -9.63 25.02
C THR A 348 -2.38 -10.97 25.62
N MET A 349 -2.45 -12.05 24.83
CA MET A 349 -1.96 -13.36 25.25
C MET A 349 -0.46 -13.32 25.55
N LEU A 350 0.36 -12.72 24.68
CA LEU A 350 1.79 -12.57 24.91
C LEU A 350 2.11 -11.74 26.15
N MET A 351 1.44 -10.61 26.34
CA MET A 351 1.58 -9.78 27.54
C MET A 351 1.19 -10.53 28.82
N SER A 352 0.21 -11.43 28.76
CA SER A 352 -0.18 -12.25 29.92
C SER A 352 0.80 -13.39 30.23
N LEU A 353 1.63 -13.79 29.26
CA LEU A 353 2.66 -14.81 29.41
C LEU A 353 4.01 -14.24 29.85
N GLU A 354 4.18 -12.92 29.80
CA GLU A 354 5.36 -12.24 30.33
C GLU A 354 5.29 -12.27 31.87
N PRO A 355 6.15 -13.06 32.55
CA PRO A 355 6.09 -13.14 34.01
C PRO A 355 6.46 -11.78 34.61
N GLU A 356 5.78 -11.37 35.69
CA GLU A 356 6.02 -10.10 36.43
C GLU A 356 7.41 -10.00 37.10
N GLY A 357 8.43 -10.72 36.64
CA GLY A 357 9.73 -10.81 37.30
C GLY A 357 10.89 -10.91 36.31
N GLY A 358 11.40 -9.75 35.90
CA GLY A 358 12.64 -9.62 35.12
C GLY A 358 13.23 -8.22 35.28
N ASN A 359 13.54 -7.84 36.52
CA ASN A 359 14.48 -6.74 36.83
C ASN A 359 15.91 -7.20 36.58
#